data_AF-A0A450X7Z2-F1
#
_entry.id   AF-A0A450X7Z2-F1
#
_cell.length_a   1.000
_cell.length_b   1.000
_cell.length_c   1.000
_cell.angle_alpha   90.00
_cell.angle_beta   90.00
_cell.angle_gamma   90.00
#
_symmetry.space_group_name_H-M   'P 1'
#
loop_
_entity.id
_entity.type
_entity.pdbx_description
1 polymer ?
#
loop_
_entity_poly.entity_id
_entity_poly.type
_entity_poly.pdbx_seq_one_letter_code
_entity_poly.pdbx_strand_id
1 'polypeptide(L)'
;DEYDNFANEVLAAQLGGQDRYATLVYGEGILKTVFKAIKALSSGQGLDKVFITGVSPVVMSDISSGYNVAKDISLRPRYHDLCGFHEREVAEALEKIGEECGLPKDQTAEALAMMRTFYNGYRFGYGDDPLVYNPTLALYFFDNYQEECAYPRDILDDNLAMDRNRIEYIARLPHGQELVARILDPTEPPRIDQLLKRFGVQDMLATTKDQSFLASLMYYLGVLTIADRDAMGRLTLCIPNLVIRRLYVERIRDSLLPEYEDREISRSAAEHFYTSGDLSPLCDFIETRYFQVFDNRDYRWTNQL
;
A
#
# COMPACT_ATOMS: atom_id res chain seq x y z
N ASP A 1 3.33 1.27 12.82
CA ASP A 1 3.49 -0.17 13.07
C ASP A 1 4.98 -0.49 13.14
N GLU A 2 5.50 -0.71 14.35
CA GLU A 2 6.93 -1.02 14.57
C GLU A 2 7.26 -2.50 14.31
N TYR A 3 6.27 -3.37 14.14
CA TYR A 3 6.50 -4.81 13.92
C TYR A 3 7.00 -5.11 12.51
N ASP A 4 6.55 -4.34 11.52
CA ASP A 4 7.09 -4.30 10.17
C ASP A 4 8.30 -3.38 10.03
N ASN A 5 8.78 -2.72 11.10
CA ASN A 5 9.99 -1.91 11.03
C ASN A 5 11.19 -2.73 10.56
N PHE A 6 11.22 -4.02 10.89
CA PHE A 6 12.18 -4.95 10.31
C PHE A 6 12.09 -4.97 8.78
N ALA A 7 10.90 -5.22 8.20
CA ALA A 7 10.68 -5.16 6.76
C ALA A 7 11.05 -3.78 6.21
N ASN A 8 10.68 -2.68 6.88
CA ASN A 8 11.04 -1.33 6.46
C ASN A 8 12.56 -1.08 6.48
N GLU A 9 13.29 -1.61 7.47
CA GLU A 9 14.76 -1.60 7.50
C GLU A 9 15.37 -2.48 6.40
N VAL A 10 14.75 -3.60 6.04
CA VAL A 10 15.14 -4.43 4.89
C VAL A 10 15.01 -3.65 3.58
N LEU A 11 13.86 -3.00 3.38
CA LEU A 11 13.56 -2.19 2.21
C LEU A 11 14.56 -1.01 2.13
N ALA A 12 14.86 -0.36 3.25
CA ALA A 12 15.83 0.72 3.36
C ALA A 12 17.29 0.26 3.14
N ALA A 13 17.67 -0.92 3.62
CA ALA A 13 19.02 -1.46 3.51
C ALA A 13 19.38 -1.86 2.07
N GLN A 14 18.42 -2.38 1.29
CA GLN A 14 18.61 -2.60 -0.16
C GLN A 14 18.74 -1.28 -0.94
N LEU A 15 18.07 -0.21 -0.51
CA LEU A 15 18.20 1.13 -1.10
C LEU A 15 19.60 1.75 -0.84
N GLY A 16 20.25 1.37 0.27
CA GLY A 16 21.56 1.88 0.70
C GLY A 16 22.75 0.94 0.47
N GLY A 17 22.56 -0.22 -0.18
CA GLY A 17 23.64 -1.16 -0.49
C GLY A 17 24.28 -1.87 0.72
N GLN A 18 23.60 -1.94 1.87
CA GLN A 18 24.12 -2.61 3.07
C GLN A 18 23.42 -3.94 3.35
N ASP A 19 24.21 -4.98 3.62
CA ASP A 19 23.78 -6.35 3.92
C ASP A 19 23.28 -6.54 5.39
N ARG A 20 22.54 -5.53 5.89
CA ARG A 20 21.93 -5.56 7.23
C ARG A 20 20.87 -6.66 7.34
N TYR A 21 20.22 -6.96 6.22
CA TYR A 21 19.28 -8.08 6.11
C TYR A 21 19.94 -9.40 6.51
N ALA A 22 21.09 -9.73 5.92
CA ALA A 22 21.75 -10.98 6.23
C ALA A 22 22.20 -11.03 7.70
N THR A 23 22.58 -9.90 8.27
CA THR A 23 23.00 -9.81 9.67
C THR A 23 21.84 -10.09 10.65
N LEU A 24 20.61 -9.69 10.31
CA LEU A 24 19.43 -9.88 11.17
C LEU A 24 18.77 -11.25 11.01
N VAL A 25 18.95 -11.93 9.86
CA VAL A 25 18.21 -13.16 9.51
C VAL A 25 19.11 -14.36 9.26
N TYR A 26 20.29 -14.20 8.65
CA TYR A 26 21.26 -15.30 8.52
C TYR A 26 22.01 -15.52 9.84
N GLY A 27 22.37 -16.78 10.13
CA GLY A 27 23.08 -17.16 11.36
C GLY A 27 22.21 -17.20 12.63
N GLU A 28 22.67 -16.53 13.70
CA GLU A 28 22.00 -16.31 15.01
C GLU A 28 21.48 -14.88 15.16
N GLY A 29 20.87 -14.32 14.11
CA GLY A 29 20.24 -13.01 14.18
C GLY A 29 19.18 -12.90 15.28
N ILE A 30 18.96 -11.67 15.79
CA ILE A 30 18.15 -11.39 16.98
C ILE A 30 16.74 -11.98 16.91
N LEU A 31 16.08 -11.88 15.75
CA LEU A 31 14.72 -12.41 15.53
C LEU A 31 14.71 -13.94 15.66
N LYS A 32 15.65 -14.62 15.00
CA LYS A 32 15.75 -16.08 15.08
C LYS A 32 16.01 -16.55 16.51
N THR A 33 16.81 -15.80 17.27
CA THR A 33 17.06 -16.06 18.69
C THR A 33 15.79 -15.92 19.53
N VAL A 34 15.02 -14.85 19.33
CA VAL A 34 13.72 -14.65 20.00
C VAL A 34 12.74 -15.78 19.67
N PHE A 35 12.54 -16.11 18.39
CA PHE A 35 11.60 -17.17 18.00
C PHE A 35 12.05 -18.57 18.46
N LYS A 36 13.36 -18.85 18.51
CA LYS A 36 13.90 -20.07 19.14
C LYS A 36 13.57 -20.12 20.63
N ALA A 37 13.72 -19.00 21.35
CA ALA A 37 13.40 -18.92 22.77
C ALA A 37 11.91 -19.15 23.02
N ILE A 38 11.04 -18.50 22.24
CA ILE A 38 9.58 -18.70 22.30
C ILE A 38 9.24 -20.18 22.04
N LYS A 39 9.85 -20.81 21.03
CA LYS A 39 9.64 -22.24 20.75
C LYS A 39 10.08 -23.14 21.89
N ALA A 40 11.25 -22.88 22.48
CA ALA A 40 11.76 -23.64 23.61
C ALA A 40 10.80 -23.54 24.81
N LEU A 41 10.36 -22.32 25.13
CA LEU A 41 9.41 -22.08 26.20
C LEU A 41 8.06 -22.79 25.95
N SER A 42 7.62 -22.85 24.70
CA SER A 42 6.40 -23.56 24.30
C SER A 42 6.50 -25.09 24.33
N SER A 43 7.70 -25.65 24.49
CA SER A 43 7.95 -27.09 24.56
C SER A 43 7.90 -27.62 26.01
N GLY A 44 7.03 -27.06 26.85
CA GLY A 44 6.81 -27.51 28.23
C GLY A 44 7.58 -26.73 29.30
N GLN A 45 8.06 -25.51 29.01
CA GLN A 45 8.68 -24.64 30.02
C GLN A 45 7.76 -23.48 30.44
N GLY A 46 6.43 -23.68 30.36
CA GLY A 46 5.43 -22.76 30.92
C GLY A 46 4.77 -21.80 29.93
N LEU A 47 5.02 -21.92 28.62
CA LEU A 47 4.33 -21.11 27.59
C LEU A 47 3.35 -21.97 26.77
N ASP A 48 2.07 -21.96 27.13
CA ASP A 48 1.10 -22.88 26.49
C ASP A 48 0.63 -22.42 25.10
N LYS A 49 0.52 -21.11 24.87
CA LYS A 49 -0.02 -20.54 23.62
C LYS A 49 0.72 -19.28 23.24
N VAL A 50 0.92 -19.11 21.93
CA VAL A 50 1.55 -17.94 21.35
C VAL A 50 0.66 -17.45 20.21
N PHE A 51 0.38 -16.15 20.22
CA PHE A 51 -0.32 -15.47 19.14
C PHE A 51 0.60 -14.37 18.59
N ILE A 52 0.75 -14.32 17.27
CA ILE A 52 1.68 -13.42 16.58
C ILE A 52 0.87 -12.62 15.58
N THR A 53 1.03 -11.30 15.60
CA THR A 53 0.40 -10.33 14.70
C THR A 53 1.45 -9.36 14.17
N GLY A 54 1.15 -8.65 13.07
CA GLY A 54 2.05 -7.63 12.52
C GLY A 54 3.35 -8.18 11.95
N VAL A 55 3.40 -9.47 11.62
CA VAL A 55 4.59 -10.10 11.01
C VAL A 55 4.28 -10.40 9.56
N SER A 56 4.88 -9.63 8.66
CA SER A 56 4.80 -9.88 7.22
C SER A 56 5.25 -11.32 6.87
N PRO A 57 4.62 -11.98 5.87
CA PRO A 57 5.02 -13.32 5.46
C PRO A 57 6.46 -13.42 4.92
N VAL A 58 7.10 -12.28 4.61
CA VAL A 58 8.54 -12.16 4.32
C VAL A 58 9.42 -12.49 5.52
N VAL A 59 8.98 -12.11 6.71
CA VAL A 59 9.69 -12.35 7.96
C VAL A 59 9.49 -13.80 8.41
N MET A 60 8.28 -14.35 8.16
CA MET A 60 7.93 -15.71 8.54
C MET A 60 8.68 -16.79 7.75
N SER A 61 8.99 -16.57 6.46
CA SER A 61 9.67 -17.58 5.62
C SER A 61 11.07 -17.91 6.11
N ASP A 62 11.86 -16.92 6.50
CA ASP A 62 13.27 -17.14 6.84
C ASP A 62 13.45 -17.48 8.33
N ILE A 63 12.51 -17.04 9.16
CA ILE A 63 12.40 -17.46 10.57
C ILE A 63 11.81 -18.87 10.70
N SER A 64 11.11 -19.38 9.68
CA SER A 64 10.42 -20.68 9.73
C SER A 64 11.35 -21.85 10.09
N SER A 65 12.64 -21.82 9.72
CA SER A 65 13.61 -22.82 10.18
C SER A 65 13.69 -22.93 11.73
N GLY A 66 13.45 -21.82 12.43
CA GLY A 66 13.32 -21.75 13.89
C GLY A 66 11.90 -22.02 14.41
N TYR A 67 10.84 -21.65 13.69
CA TYR A 67 9.46 -21.62 14.19
C TYR A 67 8.40 -22.33 13.30
N ASN A 68 8.73 -23.51 12.76
CA ASN A 68 7.83 -24.37 11.95
C ASN A 68 6.53 -24.86 12.63
N VAL A 69 6.22 -24.41 13.85
CA VAL A 69 5.03 -24.81 14.62
C VAL A 69 3.89 -23.78 14.44
N ALA A 70 4.17 -22.61 13.86
CA ALA A 70 3.16 -21.58 13.62
C ALA A 70 2.12 -22.01 12.59
N LYS A 71 0.88 -21.61 12.86
CA LYS A 71 -0.26 -21.80 11.98
C LYS A 71 -0.73 -20.43 11.50
N ASP A 72 -0.57 -20.16 10.21
CA ASP A 72 -1.09 -18.95 9.59
C ASP A 72 -2.63 -19.00 9.55
N ILE A 73 -3.24 -17.96 10.08
CA ILE A 73 -4.70 -17.80 10.15
C ILE A 73 -5.19 -16.52 9.47
N SER A 74 -4.29 -15.72 8.87
CA SER A 74 -4.55 -14.35 8.42
C SER A 74 -5.69 -14.25 7.40
N LEU A 75 -5.83 -15.26 6.52
CA LEU A 75 -6.84 -15.29 5.46
C LEU A 75 -8.08 -16.11 5.80
N ARG A 76 -8.28 -16.48 7.08
CA ARG A 76 -9.49 -17.22 7.47
C ARG A 76 -10.67 -16.25 7.60
N PRO A 77 -11.86 -16.61 7.08
CA PRO A 77 -13.03 -15.72 7.10
C PRO A 77 -13.39 -15.18 8.50
N ARG A 78 -13.20 -15.99 9.55
CA ARG A 78 -13.50 -15.60 10.94
C ARG A 78 -12.62 -14.47 11.51
N TYR A 79 -11.57 -14.05 10.81
CA TYR A 79 -10.63 -13.02 11.24
C TYR A 79 -10.53 -11.88 10.23
N HIS A 80 -11.44 -11.81 9.24
CA HIS A 80 -11.35 -10.85 8.14
C HIS A 80 -11.47 -9.38 8.60
N ASP A 81 -12.13 -9.15 9.72
CA ASP A 81 -12.39 -7.83 10.29
C ASP A 81 -11.55 -7.53 11.53
N LEU A 82 -10.66 -8.44 11.94
CA LEU A 82 -9.88 -8.31 13.17
C LEU A 82 -9.01 -7.02 13.21
N CYS A 83 -8.57 -6.55 12.04
CA CYS A 83 -7.65 -5.42 11.91
C CYS A 83 -8.31 -4.20 11.22
N GLY A 84 -9.62 -4.01 11.38
CA GLY A 84 -10.34 -2.90 10.76
C GLY A 84 -11.64 -2.55 11.48
N PHE A 85 -12.24 -1.43 11.11
CA PHE A 85 -13.59 -1.06 11.57
C PHE A 85 -14.62 -1.33 10.48
N HIS A 86 -15.82 -1.74 10.87
CA HIS A 86 -16.99 -1.79 9.99
C HIS A 86 -17.57 -0.40 9.79
N GLU A 87 -18.25 -0.20 8.66
CA GLU A 87 -18.99 1.03 8.33
C GLU A 87 -19.92 1.49 9.47
N ARG A 88 -20.61 0.55 10.12
CA ARG A 88 -21.50 0.84 11.24
C ARG A 88 -20.74 1.40 12.45
N GLU A 89 -19.58 0.85 12.79
CA GLU A 89 -18.79 1.31 13.92
C GLU A 89 -18.25 2.72 13.67
N VAL A 90 -17.85 3.01 12.43
CA VAL A 90 -17.44 4.35 12.00
C VAL A 90 -18.61 5.33 12.06
N ALA A 91 -19.78 4.94 11.57
CA ALA A 91 -20.99 5.77 11.63
C ALA A 91 -21.39 6.09 13.08
N GLU A 92 -21.42 5.09 13.96
CA GLU A 92 -21.75 5.27 15.38
C GLU A 92 -20.75 6.18 16.11
N ALA A 93 -19.47 6.13 15.75
CA ALA A 93 -18.46 7.05 16.30
C ALA A 93 -18.68 8.49 15.82
N LEU A 94 -18.92 8.69 14.51
CA LEU A 94 -19.18 10.01 13.94
C LEU A 94 -20.48 10.63 14.46
N GLU A 95 -21.51 9.83 14.68
CA GLU A 95 -22.77 10.32 15.29
C GLU A 95 -22.53 10.84 16.70
N LYS A 96 -21.78 10.12 17.54
CA LYS A 96 -21.44 10.57 18.90
C LYS A 96 -20.61 11.85 18.89
N ILE A 97 -19.56 11.91 18.06
CA ILE A 97 -18.73 13.11 17.93
C ILE A 97 -19.57 14.29 17.43
N GLY A 98 -20.44 14.06 16.44
CA GLY A 98 -21.35 15.07 15.93
C GLY A 98 -22.33 15.59 16.97
N GLU A 99 -22.88 14.73 17.83
CA GLU A 99 -23.72 15.14 18.95
C GLU A 99 -22.95 15.98 19.97
N GLU A 100 -21.72 15.60 20.31
CA GLU A 100 -20.84 16.33 21.23
C GLU A 100 -20.46 17.71 20.70
N CYS A 101 -20.18 17.81 19.40
CA CYS A 101 -19.84 19.06 18.70
C CYS A 101 -21.06 19.89 18.26
N GLY A 102 -22.28 19.37 18.41
CA GLY A 102 -23.50 20.04 17.94
C GLY A 102 -23.61 20.18 16.42
N LEU A 103 -23.03 19.25 15.66
CA LEU A 103 -23.00 19.27 14.20
C LEU A 103 -24.34 18.78 13.60
N PRO A 104 -24.77 19.35 12.45
CA PRO A 104 -25.93 18.83 11.74
C PRO A 104 -25.71 17.39 11.27
N LYS A 105 -26.81 16.60 11.24
CA LYS A 105 -26.77 15.21 10.73
C LYS A 105 -26.25 15.08 9.30
N ASP A 106 -26.47 16.09 8.47
CA ASP A 106 -25.97 16.11 7.10
C ASP A 106 -24.43 16.19 7.07
N GLN A 107 -23.81 16.89 8.03
CA GLN A 107 -22.37 17.00 8.15
C GLN A 107 -21.73 15.70 8.65
N THR A 108 -22.38 15.00 9.59
CA THR A 108 -21.91 13.68 10.03
C THR A 108 -22.08 12.62 8.93
N ALA A 109 -23.12 12.73 8.10
CA ALA A 109 -23.32 11.87 6.94
C ALA A 109 -22.27 12.12 5.85
N GLU A 110 -21.91 13.39 5.61
CA GLU A 110 -20.81 13.76 4.70
C GLU A 110 -19.45 13.27 5.25
N ALA A 111 -19.20 13.38 6.55
CA ALA A 111 -18.02 12.81 7.20
C ALA A 111 -17.90 11.31 6.92
N LEU A 112 -19.00 10.56 7.10
CA LEU A 112 -19.03 9.13 6.84
C LEU A 112 -18.75 8.82 5.36
N ALA A 113 -19.35 9.58 4.44
CA ALA A 113 -19.11 9.42 3.01
C ALA A 113 -17.65 9.67 2.64
N MET A 114 -17.03 10.70 3.23
CA MET A 114 -15.62 11.00 3.06
C MET A 114 -14.74 9.85 3.58
N MET A 115 -14.96 9.40 4.81
CA MET A 115 -14.21 8.27 5.37
C MET A 115 -14.38 7.01 4.53
N ARG A 116 -15.58 6.75 3.97
CA ARG A 116 -15.82 5.61 3.08
C ARG A 116 -14.97 5.70 1.82
N THR A 117 -14.86 6.87 1.21
CA THR A 117 -14.06 7.08 -0.01
C THR A 117 -12.55 7.00 0.25
N PHE A 118 -12.09 7.55 1.36
CA PHE A 118 -10.67 7.71 1.63
C PHE A 118 -10.06 6.57 2.46
N TYR A 119 -10.81 5.90 3.33
CA TYR A 119 -10.25 4.99 4.34
C TYR A 119 -10.85 3.58 4.34
N ASN A 120 -12.05 3.36 3.80
CA ASN A 120 -12.62 2.03 3.60
C ASN A 120 -12.03 1.36 2.35
N GLY A 121 -12.06 0.04 2.28
CA GLY A 121 -11.72 -0.68 1.05
C GLY A 121 -10.95 -1.97 1.26
N TYR A 122 -10.55 -2.30 2.48
CA TYR A 122 -9.68 -3.43 2.75
C TYR A 122 -10.47 -4.73 2.90
N ARG A 123 -9.97 -5.79 2.25
CA ARG A 123 -10.46 -7.16 2.35
C ARG A 123 -9.36 -8.12 2.83
N PHE A 124 -9.56 -8.72 4.00
CA PHE A 124 -8.67 -9.74 4.57
C PHE A 124 -9.28 -11.13 4.47
N GLY A 125 -9.24 -11.72 3.28
CA GLY A 125 -9.80 -13.04 3.03
C GLY A 125 -10.31 -13.20 1.61
N TYR A 126 -10.91 -14.35 1.34
CA TYR A 126 -11.41 -14.72 0.02
C TYR A 126 -12.94 -14.70 -0.10
N GLY A 127 -13.65 -14.41 0.99
CA GLY A 127 -15.10 -14.30 0.99
C GLY A 127 -15.55 -12.90 0.57
N ASP A 128 -16.87 -12.74 0.49
CA ASP A 128 -17.55 -11.49 0.11
C ASP A 128 -17.96 -10.65 1.34
N ASP A 129 -17.26 -10.84 2.45
CA ASP A 129 -17.49 -10.11 3.69
C ASP A 129 -17.39 -8.58 3.47
N PRO A 130 -18.01 -7.74 4.33
CA PRO A 130 -17.87 -6.30 4.24
C PRO A 130 -16.41 -5.85 4.23
N LEU A 131 -16.12 -4.80 3.45
CA LEU A 131 -14.82 -4.15 3.49
C LEU A 131 -14.67 -3.41 4.82
N VAL A 132 -13.43 -3.33 5.29
CA VAL A 132 -13.09 -2.67 6.55
C VAL A 132 -12.27 -1.41 6.33
N TYR A 133 -12.43 -0.48 7.26
CA TYR A 133 -11.70 0.77 7.34
C TYR A 133 -10.33 0.53 7.98
N ASN A 134 -9.31 1.22 7.46
CA ASN A 134 -8.00 1.28 8.10
C ASN A 134 -8.11 1.96 9.48
N PRO A 135 -7.77 1.27 10.60
CA PRO A 135 -7.94 1.83 11.93
C PRO A 135 -7.14 3.11 12.18
N THR A 136 -5.90 3.18 11.71
CA THR A 136 -5.04 4.36 11.90
C THR A 136 -5.67 5.59 11.28
N LEU A 137 -6.13 5.46 10.03
CA LEU A 137 -6.76 6.57 9.32
C LEU A 137 -8.13 6.95 9.89
N ALA A 138 -8.90 5.95 10.32
CA ALA A 138 -10.19 6.21 10.96
C ALA A 138 -10.02 6.96 12.28
N LEU A 139 -9.08 6.52 13.12
CA LEU A 139 -8.78 7.17 14.40
C LEU A 139 -8.21 8.58 14.19
N TYR A 140 -7.31 8.77 13.21
CA TYR A 140 -6.81 10.10 12.83
C TYR A 140 -7.96 11.06 12.48
N PHE A 141 -8.92 10.60 11.68
CA PHE A 141 -10.08 11.41 11.32
C PHE A 141 -10.95 11.72 12.52
N PHE A 142 -11.25 10.74 13.37
CA PHE A 142 -12.05 10.97 14.58
C PHE A 142 -11.41 11.97 15.52
N ASP A 143 -10.10 11.87 15.73
CA ASP A 143 -9.33 12.77 16.59
C ASP A 143 -9.47 14.22 16.12
N ASN A 144 -9.17 14.50 14.84
CA ASN A 144 -9.33 15.82 14.25
C ASN A 144 -10.79 16.30 14.25
N TYR A 145 -11.73 15.41 13.92
CA TYR A 145 -13.16 15.75 13.87
C TYR A 145 -13.73 16.08 15.24
N GLN A 146 -13.20 15.46 16.30
CA GLN A 146 -13.59 15.73 17.68
C GLN A 146 -12.91 16.99 18.24
N GLU A 147 -11.63 17.22 17.95
CA GLU A 147 -10.90 18.38 18.47
C GLU A 147 -11.34 19.70 17.83
N GLU A 148 -11.53 19.70 16.51
CA GLU A 148 -11.82 20.92 15.74
C GLU A 148 -13.30 21.07 15.40
N CYS A 149 -14.13 20.06 15.70
CA CYS A 149 -15.53 19.97 15.27
C CYS A 149 -15.70 20.24 13.74
N ALA A 150 -14.68 19.84 12.97
CA ALA A 150 -14.55 20.08 11.54
C ALA A 150 -13.73 18.98 10.89
N TYR A 151 -13.84 18.83 9.56
CA TYR A 151 -13.06 17.83 8.83
C TYR A 151 -11.55 18.08 8.98
N PRO A 152 -10.72 17.01 8.98
CA PRO A 152 -9.28 17.17 8.90
C PRO A 152 -8.91 18.00 7.66
N ARG A 153 -8.01 18.97 7.83
CA ARG A 153 -7.50 19.76 6.69
C ARG A 153 -6.69 18.89 5.74
N ASP A 154 -5.91 17.98 6.30
CA ASP A 154 -5.16 16.98 5.58
C ASP A 154 -5.85 15.63 5.76
N ILE A 155 -6.23 14.98 4.66
CA ILE A 155 -6.89 13.66 4.70
C ILE A 155 -5.89 12.52 4.95
N LEU A 156 -4.60 12.80 4.81
CA LEU A 156 -3.49 11.86 4.99
C LEU A 156 -2.77 12.15 6.30
N ASP A 157 -2.72 11.15 7.16
CA ASP A 157 -1.79 11.14 8.30
C ASP A 157 -0.35 10.94 7.79
N ASP A 158 0.58 11.77 8.25
CA ASP A 158 2.02 11.64 7.99
C ASP A 158 2.58 10.27 8.41
N ASN A 159 1.91 9.56 9.33
CA ASN A 159 2.24 8.19 9.71
C ASN A 159 2.14 7.19 8.53
N LEU A 160 1.47 7.55 7.43
CA LEU A 160 1.43 6.76 6.19
C LEU A 160 2.64 6.99 5.27
N ALA A 161 3.59 7.85 5.63
CA ALA A 161 4.81 8.06 4.84
C ALA A 161 5.57 6.73 4.59
N MET A 162 5.44 5.74 5.48
CA MET A 162 6.03 4.42 5.30
C MET A 162 5.44 3.65 4.10
N ASP A 163 4.17 3.85 3.76
CA ASP A 163 3.51 3.18 2.65
C ASP A 163 4.01 3.68 1.28
N ARG A 164 4.44 4.95 1.21
CA ARG A 164 5.12 5.48 0.03
C ARG A 164 6.45 4.75 -0.22
N ASN A 165 7.24 4.53 0.83
CA ASN A 165 8.52 3.82 0.72
C ASN A 165 8.34 2.36 0.26
N ARG A 166 7.22 1.72 0.66
CA ARG A 166 6.86 0.36 0.24
C ARG A 166 6.58 0.28 -1.26
N ILE A 167 5.79 1.22 -1.81
CA ILE A 167 5.52 1.29 -3.25
C ILE A 167 6.81 1.63 -4.01
N GLU A 168 7.63 2.53 -3.49
CA GLU A 168 8.90 2.87 -4.09
C GLU A 168 9.84 1.67 -4.20
N TYR A 169 9.95 0.89 -3.13
CA TYR A 169 10.73 -0.33 -3.14
C TYR A 169 10.26 -1.28 -4.24
N ILE A 170 8.95 -1.56 -4.30
CA ILE A 170 8.38 -2.45 -5.31
C ILE A 170 8.69 -1.93 -6.71
N ALA A 171 8.55 -0.63 -6.93
CA ALA A 171 8.84 0.00 -8.22
C ALA A 171 10.30 -0.16 -8.66
N ARG A 172 11.26 -0.28 -7.73
CA ARG A 172 12.69 -0.50 -8.03
C ARG A 172 13.02 -1.97 -8.32
N LEU A 173 12.12 -2.91 -8.04
CA LEU A 173 12.31 -4.32 -8.39
C LEU A 173 12.15 -4.53 -9.91
N PRO A 174 12.75 -5.59 -10.48
CA PRO A 174 12.52 -5.96 -11.87
C PRO A 174 11.01 -6.05 -12.19
N HIS A 175 10.58 -5.38 -13.27
CA HIS A 175 9.18 -5.25 -13.69
C HIS A 175 8.24 -4.50 -12.72
N GLY A 176 8.75 -3.99 -11.59
CA GLY A 176 7.96 -3.34 -10.57
C GLY A 176 7.40 -1.98 -10.98
N GLN A 177 8.20 -1.16 -11.67
CA GLN A 177 7.77 0.14 -12.19
C GLN A 177 6.57 0.00 -13.15
N GLU A 178 6.64 -0.97 -14.06
CA GLU A 178 5.56 -1.26 -15.01
C GLU A 178 4.30 -1.74 -14.29
N LEU A 179 4.45 -2.63 -13.31
CA LEU A 179 3.33 -3.09 -12.49
C LEU A 179 2.66 -1.93 -11.73
N VAL A 180 3.44 -1.05 -11.09
CA VAL A 180 2.93 0.12 -10.36
C VAL A 180 2.17 1.06 -11.29
N ALA A 181 2.67 1.29 -12.50
CA ALA A 181 1.98 2.10 -13.49
C ALA A 181 0.67 1.46 -13.95
N ARG A 182 0.68 0.16 -14.27
CA ARG A 182 -0.50 -0.58 -14.72
C ARG A 182 -1.60 -0.65 -13.66
N ILE A 183 -1.24 -0.79 -12.38
CA ILE A 183 -2.20 -0.85 -11.27
C ILE A 183 -3.13 0.38 -11.19
N LEU A 184 -2.67 1.54 -11.67
CA LEU A 184 -3.51 2.75 -11.69
C LEU A 184 -4.63 2.70 -12.74
N ASP A 185 -4.48 1.87 -13.76
CA ASP A 185 -5.51 1.64 -14.77
C ASP A 185 -6.57 0.66 -14.23
N PRO A 186 -7.79 1.13 -13.94
CA PRO A 186 -8.84 0.26 -13.41
C PRO A 186 -9.35 -0.76 -14.44
N THR A 187 -9.03 -0.59 -15.73
CA THR A 187 -9.47 -1.50 -16.80
C THR A 187 -8.61 -2.75 -16.89
N GLU A 188 -7.37 -2.70 -16.40
CA GLU A 188 -6.41 -3.81 -16.38
C GLU A 188 -5.92 -4.14 -14.97
N PRO A 189 -6.81 -4.56 -14.05
CA PRO A 189 -6.42 -4.87 -12.68
C PRO A 189 -5.48 -6.08 -12.64
N PRO A 190 -4.49 -6.12 -11.72
CA PRO A 190 -3.64 -7.28 -11.54
C PRO A 190 -4.45 -8.53 -11.20
N ARG A 191 -4.14 -9.62 -11.90
CA ARG A 191 -4.74 -10.93 -11.67
C ARG A 191 -3.67 -11.94 -11.30
N ILE A 192 -3.96 -12.75 -10.28
CA ILE A 192 -3.06 -13.81 -9.78
C ILE A 192 -3.89 -15.05 -9.42
N ASP A 193 -3.32 -16.25 -9.58
CA ASP A 193 -4.06 -17.49 -9.26
C ASP A 193 -4.32 -17.62 -7.75
N GLN A 194 -3.34 -17.24 -6.94
CA GLN A 194 -3.41 -17.29 -5.49
C GLN A 194 -2.40 -16.32 -4.85
N LEU A 195 -2.70 -15.88 -3.62
CA LEU A 195 -1.71 -15.18 -2.80
C LEU A 195 -0.58 -16.14 -2.40
N LEU A 196 0.66 -15.72 -2.64
CA LEU A 196 1.82 -16.40 -2.08
C LEU A 196 1.80 -16.28 -0.54
N LYS A 197 2.15 -17.35 0.15
CA LYS A 197 2.11 -17.40 1.64
C LYS A 197 3.48 -17.30 2.29
N ARG A 198 4.54 -17.29 1.48
CA ARG A 198 5.94 -17.30 1.91
C ARG A 198 6.74 -16.51 0.89
N PHE A 199 7.62 -15.66 1.38
CA PHE A 199 8.50 -14.85 0.55
C PHE A 199 9.92 -15.03 1.07
N GLY A 200 10.53 -16.17 0.73
CA GLY A 200 11.89 -16.43 1.17
C GLY A 200 12.82 -15.33 0.70
N VAL A 201 13.90 -15.10 1.43
CA VAL A 201 14.91 -14.09 1.05
C VAL A 201 15.52 -14.37 -0.29
N GLN A 202 15.76 -15.63 -0.58
CA GLN A 202 16.26 -16.04 -1.88
C GLN A 202 15.26 -15.68 -2.98
N ASP A 203 13.95 -15.73 -2.72
CA ASP A 203 12.93 -15.29 -3.67
C ASP A 203 12.87 -13.74 -3.77
N MET A 204 13.14 -13.04 -2.66
CA MET A 204 13.29 -11.57 -2.63
C MET A 204 14.55 -11.09 -3.36
N LEU A 205 15.61 -11.89 -3.37
CA LEU A 205 16.90 -11.60 -4.02
C LEU A 205 17.00 -12.19 -5.43
N ALA A 206 16.09 -13.09 -5.81
CA ALA A 206 16.06 -13.70 -7.14
C ALA A 206 15.77 -12.66 -8.23
N THR A 207 16.46 -12.81 -9.36
CA THR A 207 16.43 -11.87 -10.48
C THR A 207 15.08 -11.82 -11.21
N THR A 208 14.28 -12.88 -11.11
CA THR A 208 12.96 -12.95 -11.74
C THR A 208 11.89 -12.92 -10.67
N LYS A 209 11.17 -11.79 -10.60
CA LYS A 209 9.95 -11.66 -9.80
C LYS A 209 8.79 -11.65 -10.76
N ASP A 210 7.94 -12.67 -10.66
CA ASP A 210 6.72 -12.72 -11.45
C ASP A 210 5.67 -11.76 -10.86
N GLN A 211 4.63 -11.49 -11.64
CA GLN A 211 3.53 -10.64 -11.21
C GLN A 211 2.85 -11.18 -9.94
N SER A 212 2.74 -12.50 -9.79
CA SER A 212 2.14 -13.15 -8.62
C SER A 212 2.86 -12.80 -7.33
N PHE A 213 4.20 -12.80 -7.37
CA PHE A 213 5.04 -12.41 -6.26
C PHE A 213 4.84 -10.95 -5.87
N LEU A 214 5.01 -10.02 -6.83
CA LEU A 214 4.93 -8.59 -6.55
C LEU A 214 3.52 -8.21 -6.06
N ALA A 215 2.48 -8.73 -6.70
CA ALA A 215 1.11 -8.42 -6.32
C ALA A 215 0.71 -9.05 -4.97
N SER A 216 1.22 -10.24 -4.64
CA SER A 216 1.03 -10.83 -3.30
C SER A 216 1.76 -10.00 -2.24
N LEU A 217 2.99 -9.55 -2.51
CA LEU A 217 3.73 -8.70 -1.58
C LEU A 217 2.97 -7.38 -1.33
N MET A 218 2.51 -6.74 -2.39
CA MET A 218 1.69 -5.53 -2.33
C MET A 218 0.42 -5.71 -1.50
N TYR A 219 -0.22 -6.88 -1.58
CA TYR A 219 -1.36 -7.23 -0.74
C TYR A 219 -1.00 -7.22 0.75
N TYR A 220 0.08 -7.91 1.15
CA TYR A 220 0.49 -7.95 2.56
C TYR A 220 1.03 -6.61 3.09
N LEU A 221 1.55 -5.77 2.20
CA LEU A 221 1.96 -4.40 2.54
C LEU A 221 0.76 -3.43 2.63
N GLY A 222 -0.46 -3.88 2.35
CA GLY A 222 -1.66 -3.06 2.43
C GLY A 222 -1.81 -2.03 1.30
N VAL A 223 -0.98 -2.11 0.26
CA VAL A 223 -1.04 -1.19 -0.90
C VAL A 223 -1.92 -1.74 -2.02
N LEU A 224 -2.26 -3.03 -1.98
CA LEU A 224 -3.34 -3.67 -2.74
C LEU A 224 -4.27 -4.44 -1.82
N THR A 225 -5.47 -4.72 -2.30
CA THR A 225 -6.46 -5.57 -1.65
C THR A 225 -7.17 -6.49 -2.65
N ILE A 226 -7.88 -7.50 -2.16
CA ILE A 226 -8.68 -8.39 -3.03
C ILE A 226 -9.99 -7.70 -3.37
N ALA A 227 -10.24 -7.51 -4.67
CA ALA A 227 -11.49 -6.97 -5.18
C ALA A 227 -12.52 -8.09 -5.35
N ASP A 228 -12.17 -9.11 -6.14
CA ASP A 228 -13.07 -10.19 -6.55
C ASP A 228 -12.26 -11.36 -7.17
N ARG A 229 -12.95 -12.34 -7.76
CA ARG A 229 -12.42 -13.38 -8.63
C ARG A 229 -12.92 -13.20 -10.06
N ASP A 230 -12.05 -13.42 -11.03
CA ASP A 230 -12.47 -13.43 -12.43
C ASP A 230 -13.19 -14.74 -12.81
N ALA A 231 -13.68 -14.81 -14.05
CA ALA A 231 -14.39 -16.00 -14.57
C ALA A 231 -13.53 -17.29 -14.58
N MET A 232 -12.20 -17.16 -14.44
CA MET A 232 -11.26 -18.29 -14.36
C MET A 232 -10.90 -18.63 -12.90
N GLY A 233 -11.49 -17.94 -11.92
CA GLY A 233 -11.25 -18.14 -10.49
C GLY A 233 -10.00 -17.43 -9.96
N ARG A 234 -9.30 -16.65 -10.78
CA ARG A 234 -8.11 -15.90 -10.39
C ARG A 234 -8.51 -14.71 -9.54
N LEU A 235 -7.70 -14.41 -8.53
CA LEU A 235 -7.88 -13.23 -7.69
C LEU A 235 -7.62 -11.97 -8.52
N THR A 236 -8.57 -11.05 -8.47
CA THR A 236 -8.41 -9.70 -9.00
C THR A 236 -8.07 -8.77 -7.85
N LEU A 237 -6.98 -8.03 -7.97
CA LEU A 237 -6.52 -7.09 -6.95
C LEU A 237 -6.78 -5.65 -7.37
N CYS A 238 -7.02 -4.77 -6.39
CA CYS A 238 -7.22 -3.35 -6.62
C CYS A 238 -6.55 -2.50 -5.53
N ILE A 239 -6.44 -1.20 -5.79
CA ILE A 239 -6.09 -0.21 -4.78
C ILE A 239 -7.29 -0.04 -3.84
N PRO A 240 -7.14 -0.15 -2.51
CA PRO A 240 -8.27 -0.16 -1.59
C PRO A 240 -9.05 1.16 -1.56
N ASN A 241 -8.37 2.31 -1.61
CA ASN A 241 -8.98 3.63 -1.46
C ASN A 241 -8.16 4.76 -2.07
N LEU A 242 -8.69 5.98 -2.01
CA LEU A 242 -8.04 7.17 -2.57
C LEU A 242 -6.76 7.57 -1.84
N VAL A 243 -6.63 7.28 -0.54
CA VAL A 243 -5.40 7.53 0.21
C VAL A 243 -4.25 6.72 -0.37
N ILE A 244 -4.44 5.41 -0.53
CA ILE A 244 -3.42 4.55 -1.14
C ILE A 244 -3.22 4.92 -2.61
N ARG A 245 -4.30 5.22 -3.37
CA ARG A 245 -4.19 5.63 -4.78
C ARG A 245 -3.30 6.87 -4.96
N ARG A 246 -3.40 7.85 -4.06
CA ARG A 246 -2.54 9.03 -4.07
C ARG A 246 -1.06 8.66 -3.97
N LEU A 247 -0.69 7.67 -3.15
CA LEU A 247 0.71 7.23 -3.03
C LEU A 247 1.28 6.68 -4.35
N TYR A 248 0.46 5.95 -5.13
CA TYR A 248 0.85 5.48 -6.47
C TYR A 248 1.06 6.66 -7.43
N VAL A 249 0.12 7.62 -7.44
CA VAL A 249 0.21 8.81 -8.29
C VAL A 249 1.44 9.64 -7.95
N GLU A 250 1.72 9.85 -6.66
CA GLU A 250 2.91 10.57 -6.20
C GLU A 250 4.19 9.84 -6.63
N ARG A 251 4.24 8.51 -6.54
CA ARG A 251 5.39 7.72 -6.99
C ARG A 251 5.63 7.81 -8.49
N ILE A 252 4.57 7.79 -9.30
CA ILE A 252 4.70 7.98 -10.75
C ILE A 252 5.14 9.40 -11.07
N ARG A 253 4.54 10.40 -10.42
CA ARG A 253 4.96 11.79 -10.54
C ARG A 253 6.44 11.96 -10.24
N ASP A 254 6.96 11.37 -9.15
CA ASP A 254 8.38 11.43 -8.83
C ASP A 254 9.26 10.74 -9.88
N SER A 255 8.75 9.67 -10.49
CA SER A 255 9.45 8.95 -11.55
C SER A 255 9.53 9.72 -12.85
N LEU A 256 8.44 10.41 -13.19
CA LEU A 256 8.30 11.16 -14.44
C LEU A 256 8.95 12.53 -14.33
N LEU A 257 8.84 13.18 -13.15
CA LEU A 257 9.33 14.53 -12.84
C LEU A 257 10.43 14.47 -11.77
N PRO A 258 11.62 13.91 -12.07
CA PRO A 258 12.69 13.79 -11.09
C PRO A 258 13.36 15.14 -10.78
N GLU A 259 13.40 16.06 -11.73
CA GLU A 259 14.10 17.34 -11.60
C GLU A 259 13.21 18.42 -10.97
N TYR A 260 13.82 19.32 -10.20
CA TYR A 260 13.11 20.44 -9.58
C TYR A 260 12.44 21.35 -10.63
N GLU A 261 13.15 21.64 -11.72
CA GLU A 261 12.65 22.50 -12.80
C GLU A 261 11.40 21.90 -13.46
N ASP A 262 11.42 20.59 -13.75
CA ASP A 262 10.26 19.87 -14.30
C ASP A 262 9.04 19.98 -13.36
N ARG A 263 9.26 19.88 -12.05
CA ARG A 263 8.19 19.99 -11.05
C ARG A 263 7.61 21.40 -10.98
N GLU A 264 8.46 22.43 -11.00
CA GLU A 264 8.00 23.82 -10.95
C GLU A 264 7.24 24.22 -12.22
N ILE A 265 7.72 23.81 -13.40
CA ILE A 265 7.04 24.08 -14.68
C ILE A 265 5.69 23.35 -14.70
N SER A 266 5.66 22.06 -14.33
CA SER A 266 4.43 21.29 -14.25
C SER A 266 3.43 21.90 -13.25
N ARG A 267 3.90 22.36 -12.09
CA ARG A 267 3.06 23.00 -11.08
C ARG A 267 2.46 24.31 -11.60
N SER A 268 3.28 25.17 -12.19
CA SER A 268 2.83 26.44 -12.78
C SER A 268 1.80 26.23 -13.90
N ALA A 269 2.06 25.27 -14.79
CA ALA A 269 1.13 24.91 -15.86
C ALA A 269 -0.21 24.37 -15.31
N ALA A 270 -0.16 23.54 -14.26
CA ALA A 270 -1.36 23.02 -13.60
C ALA A 270 -2.16 24.14 -12.90
N GLU A 271 -1.51 25.05 -12.17
CA GLU A 271 -2.14 26.20 -11.53
C GLU A 271 -2.81 27.14 -12.54
N HIS A 272 -2.14 27.40 -13.68
CA HIS A 272 -2.73 28.15 -14.79
C HIS A 272 -3.98 27.46 -15.33
N PHE A 273 -3.91 26.14 -15.57
CA PHE A 273 -5.08 25.38 -16.02
C PHE A 273 -6.23 25.45 -15.01
N TYR A 274 -5.97 25.29 -13.70
CA TYR A 274 -7.02 25.32 -12.68
C TYR A 274 -7.73 26.67 -12.59
N THR A 275 -7.02 27.77 -12.87
CA THR A 275 -7.55 29.13 -12.75
C THR A 275 -8.18 29.65 -14.05
N SER A 276 -7.65 29.24 -15.21
CA SER A 276 -8.06 29.76 -16.51
C SER A 276 -8.85 28.78 -17.38
N GLY A 277 -8.77 27.47 -17.08
CA GLY A 277 -9.27 26.40 -17.94
C GLY A 277 -8.43 26.13 -19.19
N ASP A 278 -7.34 26.87 -19.39
CA ASP A 278 -6.44 26.71 -20.54
C ASP A 278 -5.44 25.57 -20.32
N LEU A 279 -5.59 24.51 -21.12
CA LEU A 279 -4.76 23.31 -21.05
C LEU A 279 -3.43 23.46 -21.81
N SER A 280 -3.28 24.50 -22.66
CA SER A 280 -2.16 24.62 -23.60
C SER A 280 -0.79 24.52 -22.93
N PRO A 281 -0.51 25.22 -21.81
CA PRO A 281 0.79 25.12 -21.14
C PRO A 281 1.10 23.72 -20.61
N LEU A 282 0.08 22.97 -20.21
CA LEU A 282 0.25 21.59 -19.74
C LEU A 282 0.51 20.64 -20.91
N CYS A 283 -0.20 20.81 -22.03
CA CYS A 283 0.07 20.08 -23.26
C CYS A 283 1.49 20.34 -23.76
N ASP A 284 1.92 21.60 -23.86
CA ASP A 284 3.25 21.99 -24.31
C ASP A 284 4.34 21.35 -23.43
N PHE A 285 4.14 21.35 -22.11
CA PHE A 285 5.04 20.69 -21.17
C PHE A 285 5.14 19.18 -21.44
N ILE A 286 4.00 18.50 -21.60
CA ILE A 286 3.97 17.06 -21.85
C ILE A 286 4.61 16.71 -23.21
N GLU A 287 4.27 17.46 -24.26
CA GLU A 287 4.78 17.26 -25.62
C GLU A 287 6.30 17.45 -25.67
N THR A 288 6.79 18.55 -25.12
CA THR A 288 8.21 18.91 -25.13
C THR A 288 9.07 17.95 -24.31
N ARG A 289 8.50 17.28 -23.29
CA ARG A 289 9.29 16.45 -22.36
C ARG A 289 9.15 14.94 -22.60
N TYR A 290 7.94 14.45 -22.89
CA TYR A 290 7.68 13.01 -22.98
C TYR A 290 7.39 12.54 -24.39
N PHE A 291 6.89 13.42 -25.26
CA PHE A 291 6.58 13.09 -26.64
C PHE A 291 7.56 13.68 -27.65
N GLN A 292 8.80 14.02 -27.25
CA GLN A 292 9.83 14.45 -28.21
C GLN A 292 10.01 13.47 -29.38
N VAL A 293 9.82 12.17 -29.14
CA VAL A 293 9.88 11.10 -30.17
C VAL A 293 8.69 11.17 -31.16
N PHE A 294 7.59 11.79 -30.77
CA PHE A 294 6.43 12.08 -31.62
C PHE A 294 6.37 13.54 -32.08
N ASP A 295 7.40 14.34 -31.80
CA ASP A 295 7.55 15.66 -32.41
C ASP A 295 7.63 15.42 -33.92
N ASN A 296 6.59 15.84 -34.65
CA ASN A 296 6.35 15.57 -36.06
C ASN A 296 7.45 16.13 -37.01
N ARG A 297 8.59 16.59 -36.47
CA ARG A 297 9.77 17.01 -37.21
C ARG A 297 10.46 15.86 -37.95
N ASP A 298 10.40 14.63 -37.45
CA ASP A 298 11.04 13.48 -38.11
C ASP A 298 10.24 12.91 -39.30
N TYR A 299 8.96 13.26 -39.43
CA TYR A 299 8.15 12.91 -40.62
C TYR A 299 8.58 13.67 -41.89
N ARG A 300 9.46 14.68 -41.79
CA ARG A 300 9.98 15.38 -42.98
C ARG A 300 10.96 14.54 -43.80
N TRP A 301 11.49 13.44 -43.26
CA TRP A 301 12.50 12.61 -43.95
C TRP A 301 12.00 11.22 -44.37
N THR A 302 10.77 10.83 -44.01
CA THR A 302 10.26 9.47 -44.26
C THR A 302 9.60 9.26 -45.64
N ASN A 303 9.56 10.28 -46.50
CA ASN A 303 9.06 10.18 -47.89
C ASN A 303 10.17 9.97 -48.94
N GLN A 304 11.33 9.44 -48.55
CA GLN A 304 12.37 9.01 -49.49
C GLN A 304 12.85 7.59 -49.15
N LEU A 305 12.04 6.58 -49.49
CA LEU A 305 12.48 5.21 -49.79
C LEU A 305 11.42 4.53 -50.65
#